data_AF-A0A8C5Q965-F1
#
_entry.id   AF-A0A8C5Q965-F1
#
_cell.length_a   1.000
_cell.length_b   1.000
_cell.length_c   1.000
_cell.angle_alpha   90.00
_cell.angle_beta   90.00
_cell.angle_gamma   90.00
#
_symmetry.space_group_name_H-M   'P 1'
#
loop_
_entity.id
_entity.type
_entity.pdbx_description
1 polymer ?
#
loop_
_entity_poly.entity_id
_entity_poly.type
_entity_poly.pdbx_seq_one_letter_code
_entity_poly.pdbx_strand_id
1 'polypeptide(L)'
;MVVLKGIPSVLSPELLYALARMGHGDEIVLADANFPASSTSKAGPELIRADGLGIPTLLEAILQLFPLDTYVLSPAAVMDLVENDKKRGLETPVWETYRTLLANVGCEVPLQLVDRFQFYERAKKAFAVVATGKRITHHKDMKKSNDKQNIPNR
;
A
#
# COMPACT_ATOMS: atom_id res chain seq x y z
N MET A 1 -11.95 -10.99 8.11
CA MET A 1 -13.10 -11.15 7.19
C MET A 1 -14.38 -10.85 7.95
N VAL A 2 -15.40 -10.33 7.27
CA VAL A 2 -16.72 -9.99 7.84
C VAL A 2 -17.83 -10.78 7.15
N VAL A 3 -18.97 -10.91 7.82
CA VAL A 3 -20.19 -11.54 7.28
C VAL A 3 -21.34 -10.54 7.38
N LEU A 4 -21.39 -9.60 6.44
CA LEU A 4 -22.37 -8.52 6.39
C LEU A 4 -22.94 -8.40 4.97
N LYS A 5 -24.23 -8.10 4.84
CA LYS A 5 -24.87 -7.92 3.53
C LYS A 5 -24.38 -6.63 2.88
N GLY A 6 -23.95 -6.69 1.62
CA GLY A 6 -23.46 -5.53 0.86
C GLY A 6 -22.04 -5.08 1.19
N ILE A 7 -21.34 -5.78 2.09
CA ILE A 7 -19.94 -5.49 2.45
C ILE A 7 -19.05 -6.62 1.94
N PRO A 8 -17.95 -6.32 1.23
CA PRO A 8 -17.00 -7.34 0.80
C PRO A 8 -16.43 -8.13 1.97
N SER A 9 -16.59 -9.47 1.93
CA SER A 9 -16.21 -10.36 3.04
C SER A 9 -14.70 -10.39 3.30
N VAL A 10 -13.89 -10.01 2.31
CA VAL A 10 -12.42 -9.92 2.43
C VAL A 10 -11.96 -8.84 3.42
N LEU A 11 -12.79 -7.83 3.69
CA LEU A 11 -12.47 -6.79 4.67
C LEU A 11 -12.49 -7.37 6.08
N SER A 12 -11.52 -7.02 6.91
CA SER A 12 -11.55 -7.36 8.33
C SER A 12 -12.41 -6.37 9.10
N PRO A 13 -12.94 -6.74 10.28
CA PRO A 13 -13.64 -5.78 11.15
C PRO A 13 -12.80 -4.53 11.45
N GLU A 14 -11.49 -4.70 11.65
CA GLU A 14 -10.55 -3.62 11.93
C GLU A 14 -10.36 -2.71 10.72
N LEU A 15 -10.24 -3.28 9.52
CA LEU A 15 -10.17 -2.49 8.29
C LEU A 15 -11.46 -1.71 8.05
N LEU A 16 -12.62 -2.33 8.26
CA LEU A 16 -13.90 -1.66 8.11
C LEU A 16 -14.06 -0.51 9.13
N TYR A 17 -13.60 -0.74 10.38
CA TYR A 17 -13.60 0.29 11.41
C TYR A 17 -12.68 1.47 11.08
N ALA A 18 -11.50 1.21 10.52
CA ALA A 18 -10.60 2.26 10.06
C ALA A 18 -11.23 3.08 8.93
N LEU A 19 -11.77 2.43 7.89
CA LEU A 19 -12.44 3.11 6.78
C LEU A 19 -13.61 3.98 7.27
N ALA A 20 -14.38 3.51 8.26
CA ALA A 20 -15.51 4.26 8.81
C ALA A 20 -15.10 5.47 9.67
N ARG A 21 -13.85 5.50 10.18
CA ARG A 21 -13.32 6.61 11.00
C ARG A 21 -12.57 7.66 10.18
N MET A 22 -12.17 7.33 8.97
CA MET A 22 -11.47 8.25 8.08
C MET A 22 -12.38 9.42 7.69
N GLY A 23 -11.86 10.64 7.84
CA GLY A 23 -12.49 11.87 7.38
C GLY A 23 -12.04 12.27 5.98
N HIS A 24 -12.54 13.42 5.51
CA HIS A 24 -12.11 13.99 4.24
C HIS A 24 -10.62 14.34 4.27
N GLY A 25 -9.87 13.87 3.28
CA GLY A 25 -8.42 14.08 3.17
C GLY A 25 -7.57 13.07 3.94
N ASP A 26 -8.17 12.16 4.72
CA ASP A 26 -7.42 11.06 5.33
C ASP A 26 -6.98 10.06 4.25
N GLU A 27 -5.77 9.53 4.42
CA GLU A 27 -5.17 8.58 3.49
C GLU A 27 -5.00 7.20 4.11
N ILE A 28 -5.13 6.15 3.30
CA ILE A 28 -4.86 4.77 3.68
C ILE A 28 -3.83 4.15 2.73
N VAL A 29 -2.82 3.49 3.29
CA VAL A 29 -1.74 2.86 2.51
C VAL A 29 -2.00 1.37 2.40
N LEU A 30 -2.13 0.85 1.18
CA LEU A 30 -2.09 -0.59 0.90
C LEU A 30 -0.64 -1.00 0.63
N ALA A 31 -0.01 -1.60 1.63
CA ALA A 31 1.41 -1.93 1.65
C ALA A 31 1.66 -3.35 1.13
N ASP A 32 2.61 -3.50 0.21
CA ASP A 32 3.10 -4.82 -0.21
C ASP A 32 3.92 -5.50 0.89
N ALA A 33 4.30 -6.76 0.69
CA ALA A 33 5.06 -7.52 1.67
C ALA A 33 6.50 -7.01 1.92
N ASN A 34 7.05 -6.13 1.06
CA ASN A 34 8.39 -5.54 1.21
C ASN A 34 8.36 -4.17 1.90
N PHE A 35 7.19 -3.52 1.96
CA PHE A 35 7.03 -2.22 2.59
C PHE A 35 7.28 -2.31 4.11
N PRO A 36 7.97 -1.33 4.71
CA PRO A 36 8.31 -1.34 6.14
C PRO A 36 7.12 -0.95 7.04
N ALA A 37 5.97 -1.64 6.91
CA ALA A 37 4.71 -1.27 7.55
C ALA A 37 4.80 -1.16 9.09
N SER A 38 5.55 -2.06 9.73
CA SER A 38 5.76 -2.03 11.20
C SER A 38 6.57 -0.81 11.66
N SER A 39 7.57 -0.37 10.88
CA SER A 39 8.35 0.82 11.22
C SER A 39 7.59 2.11 10.89
N THR A 40 6.83 2.12 9.79
CA THR A 40 6.00 3.27 9.39
C THR A 40 4.87 3.54 10.39
N SER A 41 4.19 2.49 10.87
CA SER A 41 3.11 2.63 11.87
C SER A 41 3.56 3.20 13.21
N LYS A 42 4.83 3.02 13.59
CA LYS A 42 5.39 3.67 14.80
C LYS A 42 5.41 5.19 14.71
N ALA A 43 5.27 5.78 13.52
CA ALA A 43 5.22 7.23 13.35
C ALA A 43 3.81 7.82 13.50
N GLY A 44 2.76 7.00 13.60
CA GLY A 44 1.38 7.50 13.66
C GLY A 44 0.32 6.52 13.17
N PRO A 45 0.38 6.02 11.93
CA PRO A 45 -0.74 5.30 11.32
C PRO A 45 -1.04 3.98 12.01
N GLU A 46 -2.32 3.64 12.07
CA GLU A 46 -2.77 2.34 12.56
C GLU A 46 -2.25 1.21 11.65
N LEU A 47 -1.63 0.19 12.23
CA LEU A 47 -1.19 -0.98 11.49
C LEU A 47 -2.31 -2.02 11.42
N ILE A 48 -2.77 -2.32 10.21
CA ILE A 48 -3.78 -3.34 9.95
C ILE A 48 -3.13 -4.48 9.16
N ARG A 49 -3.33 -5.72 9.62
CA ARG A 49 -2.79 -6.91 8.97
C ARG A 49 -3.84 -7.51 8.03
N ALA A 50 -3.46 -7.69 6.77
CA ALA A 50 -4.24 -8.38 5.76
C ALA A 50 -3.38 -9.45 5.07
N ASP A 51 -2.69 -10.23 5.91
CA ASP A 51 -1.84 -11.33 5.47
C ASP A 51 -2.62 -12.30 4.58
N GLY A 52 -1.98 -12.78 3.51
CA GLY A 52 -2.60 -13.69 2.53
C GLY A 52 -3.45 -13.00 1.46
N LEU A 53 -3.77 -11.72 1.59
CA LEU A 53 -4.47 -10.95 0.56
C LEU A 53 -3.50 -10.17 -0.33
N GLY A 54 -3.91 -9.95 -1.58
CA GLY A 54 -3.21 -9.06 -2.51
C GLY A 54 -3.86 -7.68 -2.56
N ILE A 55 -3.05 -6.66 -2.89
CA ILE A 55 -3.52 -5.27 -3.02
C ILE A 55 -4.68 -5.16 -4.03
N PRO A 56 -4.70 -5.78 -5.22
CA PRO A 56 -5.83 -5.66 -6.14
C PRO A 56 -7.17 -6.08 -5.53
N THR A 57 -7.20 -7.22 -4.81
CA THR A 57 -8.40 -7.74 -4.15
C THR A 57 -8.88 -6.81 -3.03
N LEU A 58 -7.96 -6.24 -2.25
CA LEU A 58 -8.31 -5.28 -1.21
C LEU A 58 -8.75 -3.94 -1.79
N LEU A 59 -8.07 -3.45 -2.83
CA LEU A 59 -8.41 -2.20 -3.50
C LEU A 59 -9.83 -2.27 -4.07
N GLU A 60 -10.16 -3.33 -4.80
CA GLU A 60 -11.51 -3.56 -5.33
C GLU A 60 -12.56 -3.57 -4.22
N ALA A 61 -12.28 -4.24 -3.10
CA ALA A 61 -13.20 -4.28 -1.96
C ALA A 61 -13.36 -2.92 -1.26
N ILE A 62 -12.27 -2.17 -1.10
CA ILE A 62 -12.27 -0.86 -0.45
C ILE A 62 -13.04 0.15 -1.32
N LEU A 63 -12.82 0.16 -2.64
CA LEU A 63 -13.46 1.10 -3.56
C LEU A 63 -15.00 0.95 -3.63
N GLN A 64 -15.56 -0.17 -3.19
CA GLN A 64 -17.02 -0.32 -3.08
C GLN A 64 -17.63 0.52 -1.94
N LEU A 65 -16.82 0.92 -0.95
CA LEU A 65 -17.26 1.62 0.25
C LEU A 65 -16.59 2.99 0.43
N PHE A 66 -15.39 3.15 -0.11
CA PHE A 66 -14.53 4.30 0.14
C PHE A 66 -14.60 5.31 -1.02
N PRO A 67 -15.21 6.50 -0.81
CA PRO A 67 -15.26 7.52 -1.84
C PRO A 67 -13.87 8.14 -2.06
N LEU A 68 -13.45 8.21 -3.32
CA LEU A 68 -12.20 8.88 -3.69
C LEU A 68 -12.38 10.40 -3.70
N ASP A 69 -11.34 11.13 -3.31
CA ASP A 69 -11.36 12.58 -3.28
C ASP A 69 -11.31 13.18 -4.69
N THR A 70 -12.33 13.97 -5.04
CA THR A 70 -12.45 14.61 -6.36
C THR A 70 -11.85 16.02 -6.39
N TYR A 71 -11.38 16.56 -5.27
CA TYR A 71 -10.78 17.90 -5.18
C TYR A 71 -9.27 17.90 -5.43
N VAL A 72 -8.65 16.73 -5.56
CA VAL A 72 -7.21 16.56 -5.80
C VAL A 72 -6.93 16.14 -7.23
N LEU A 73 -5.73 16.46 -7.71
CA LEU A 73 -5.28 16.07 -9.06
C LEU A 73 -5.13 14.57 -9.26
N SER A 74 -4.95 13.78 -8.20
CA SER A 74 -4.94 12.32 -8.29
C SER A 74 -5.19 11.75 -6.89
N PRO A 75 -6.32 11.04 -6.67
CA PRO A 75 -6.66 10.48 -5.37
C PRO A 75 -5.90 9.18 -5.05
N ALA A 76 -5.11 8.66 -5.99
CA ALA A 76 -4.38 7.42 -5.85
C ALA A 76 -2.92 7.58 -6.28
N ALA A 77 -2.01 7.16 -5.40
CA ALA A 77 -0.57 7.27 -5.62
C ALA A 77 0.12 5.91 -5.51
N VAL A 78 1.15 5.70 -6.32
CA VAL A 78 2.07 4.56 -6.21
C VAL A 78 3.50 5.06 -6.06
N MET A 79 4.34 4.22 -5.46
CA MET A 79 5.77 4.50 -5.36
C MET A 79 6.41 4.34 -6.74
N ASP A 80 7.10 5.38 -7.21
CA ASP A 80 7.86 5.34 -8.46
C ASP A 80 9.08 4.41 -8.33
N LEU A 81 9.53 3.91 -9.47
CA LEU A 81 10.75 3.11 -9.55
C LEU A 81 11.97 3.97 -9.24
N VAL A 82 12.93 3.41 -8.50
CA VAL A 82 14.24 4.04 -8.36
C VAL A 82 14.98 4.01 -9.69
N GLU A 83 15.88 4.98 -9.90
CA GLU A 83 16.60 5.17 -11.16
C GLU A 83 17.28 3.88 -11.69
N ASN A 84 17.82 3.07 -10.79
CA ASN A 84 18.45 1.80 -11.16
C ASN A 84 17.45 0.78 -11.73
N ASP A 85 16.23 0.74 -11.20
CA ASP A 85 15.19 -0.18 -11.68
C ASP A 85 14.57 0.32 -12.99
N LYS A 86 14.47 1.64 -13.18
CA LYS A 86 14.11 2.25 -14.47
C LYS A 86 15.13 1.88 -15.55
N LYS A 87 16.43 2.03 -15.25
CA LYS A 87 17.53 1.66 -16.17
C LYS A 87 17.54 0.17 -16.54
N ARG A 88 17.10 -0.69 -15.62
CA ARG A 88 16.99 -2.13 -15.84
C ARG A 88 15.72 -2.53 -16.60
N GLY A 89 14.84 -1.58 -16.92
CA GLY A 89 13.57 -1.84 -17.59
C GLY A 89 12.63 -2.68 -16.74
N LEU A 90 12.62 -2.47 -15.41
CA LEU A 90 11.71 -3.20 -14.54
C LEU A 90 10.26 -2.82 -14.86
N GLU A 91 9.46 -3.82 -15.22
CA GLU A 91 8.04 -3.63 -15.50
C GLU A 91 7.19 -3.64 -14.21
N THR A 92 6.12 -2.84 -14.20
CA THR A 92 5.16 -2.73 -13.10
C THR A 92 3.74 -3.03 -13.56
N PRO A 93 3.46 -4.25 -14.06
CA PRO A 93 2.15 -4.60 -14.66
C PRO A 93 0.97 -4.43 -13.69
N VAL A 94 1.24 -4.52 -12.38
CA VAL A 94 0.23 -4.31 -11.33
C VAL A 94 -0.36 -2.89 -11.33
N TRP A 95 0.37 -1.88 -11.81
CA TRP A 95 -0.15 -0.51 -11.91
C TRP A 95 -1.30 -0.42 -12.92
N GLU A 96 -1.28 -1.25 -13.97
CA GLU A 96 -2.40 -1.31 -14.91
C GLU A 96 -3.65 -1.87 -14.25
N THR A 97 -3.48 -2.94 -13.44
CA THR A 97 -4.59 -3.47 -12.64
C THR A 97 -5.19 -2.41 -11.72
N TYR A 98 -4.37 -1.61 -11.05
CA TYR A 98 -4.86 -0.52 -10.21
C TYR A 98 -5.61 0.55 -11.01
N ARG A 99 -5.10 0.94 -12.18
CA ARG A 99 -5.79 1.87 -13.07
C ARG A 99 -7.16 1.34 -13.51
N THR A 100 -7.23 0.07 -13.90
CA THR A 100 -8.51 -0.57 -14.28
C THR A 100 -9.51 -0.54 -13.12
N LEU A 101 -9.07 -0.88 -11.90
CA LEU A 101 -9.94 -0.88 -10.72
C LEU A 101 -10.45 0.53 -10.37
N LEU A 102 -9.61 1.55 -10.50
CA LEU A 102 -9.99 2.96 -10.29
C LEU A 102 -10.96 3.44 -11.38
N ALA A 103 -10.71 3.10 -12.64
CA ALA A 103 -11.59 3.46 -13.75
C ALA A 103 -12.99 2.84 -13.60
N ASN A 104 -13.09 1.61 -13.08
CA ASN A 104 -14.37 0.94 -12.83
C ASN A 104 -15.28 1.67 -11.83
N VAL A 105 -14.71 2.55 -10.98
CA VAL A 105 -15.47 3.40 -10.04
C VAL A 105 -15.52 4.87 -10.49
N GLY A 106 -15.19 5.15 -11.75
CA GLY A 106 -15.28 6.49 -12.35
C GLY A 106 -14.06 7.38 -12.10
N CYS A 107 -12.96 6.85 -11.55
CA CYS A 107 -11.71 7.58 -11.40
C CYS A 107 -10.80 7.35 -12.61
N GLU A 108 -10.92 8.21 -13.61
CA GLU A 108 -10.12 8.15 -14.86
C GLU A 108 -8.75 8.84 -14.74
N VAL A 109 -8.46 9.40 -13.57
CA VAL A 109 -7.25 10.19 -13.32
C VAL A 109 -6.04 9.25 -13.18
N PRO A 110 -4.88 9.57 -13.79
CA PRO A 110 -3.71 8.71 -13.70
C PRO A 110 -3.19 8.58 -12.26
N LEU A 111 -2.60 7.43 -11.97
CA LEU A 111 -1.88 7.20 -10.72
C LEU A 111 -0.75 8.22 -10.57
N GLN A 112 -0.70 8.89 -9.43
CA GLN A 112 0.43 9.73 -9.09
C GLN A 112 1.68 8.87 -8.82
N LEU A 113 2.76 9.11 -9.54
CA LEU A 113 4.07 8.52 -9.26
C LEU A 113 4.78 9.38 -8.20
N VAL A 114 5.10 8.77 -7.07
CA VAL A 114 5.74 9.47 -5.94
C VAL A 114 7.11 8.87 -5.67
N ASP A 115 8.14 9.70 -5.53
CA ASP A 115 9.48 9.25 -5.15
C ASP A 115 9.44 8.38 -3.87
N ARG A 116 10.33 7.39 -3.79
CA ARG A 116 10.39 6.43 -2.68
C ARG A 116 10.40 7.09 -1.31
N PHE A 117 11.22 8.11 -1.10
CA PHE A 117 11.34 8.76 0.21
C PHE A 117 10.13 9.64 0.51
N GLN A 118 9.64 10.36 -0.50
CA GLN A 118 8.40 11.13 -0.37
C GLN A 118 7.20 10.22 -0.06
N PHE A 119 7.14 9.04 -0.65
CA PHE A 119 6.10 8.06 -0.36
C PHE A 119 6.16 7.59 1.10
N TYR A 120 7.36 7.35 1.64
CA TYR A 120 7.50 7.01 3.06
C TYR A 120 7.07 8.16 3.98
N GLU A 121 7.44 9.41 3.67
CA GLU A 121 7.02 10.57 4.47
C GLU A 121 5.51 10.80 4.41
N ARG A 122 4.87 10.58 3.26
CA ARG A 122 3.41 10.60 3.11
C ARG A 122 2.77 9.46 3.90
N ALA A 123 3.29 8.24 3.77
CA ALA A 123 2.76 7.07 4.46
C ALA A 123 2.82 7.18 6.00
N LYS A 124 3.81 7.89 6.56
CA LYS A 124 3.88 8.18 8.01
C LYS A 124 2.77 9.10 8.51
N LYS A 125 2.12 9.85 7.61
CA LYS A 125 1.02 10.78 7.92
C LYS A 125 -0.35 10.19 7.57
N ALA A 126 -0.40 8.99 6.99
CA ALA A 126 -1.64 8.30 6.69
C ALA A 126 -2.41 7.98 7.98
N PHE A 127 -3.71 7.74 7.83
CA PHE A 127 -4.56 7.26 8.91
C PHE A 127 -4.21 5.80 9.28
N ALA A 128 -4.05 4.95 8.26
CA ALA A 128 -3.73 3.54 8.45
C ALA A 128 -2.80 3.00 7.36
N VAL A 129 -2.02 1.98 7.73
CA VAL A 129 -1.20 1.16 6.82
C VAL A 129 -1.70 -0.28 6.89
N VAL A 130 -2.17 -0.81 5.76
CA VAL A 130 -2.63 -2.18 5.61
C VAL A 130 -1.51 -3.03 5.03
N ALA A 131 -0.88 -3.86 5.86
CA ALA A 131 0.18 -4.77 5.44
C ALA A 131 -0.41 -6.02 4.78
N THR A 132 -0.17 -6.18 3.48
CA THR A 132 -0.69 -7.29 2.66
C THR A 132 0.34 -8.41 2.47
N GLY A 133 -0.12 -9.58 2.02
CA GLY A 133 0.73 -10.78 1.92
C GLY A 133 1.48 -10.95 0.59
N LYS A 134 1.08 -10.22 -0.47
CA LYS A 134 1.66 -10.43 -1.80
C LYS A 134 2.96 -9.65 -1.96
N ARG A 135 4.04 -10.35 -2.31
CA ARG A 135 5.28 -9.71 -2.76
C ARG A 135 5.05 -9.14 -4.16
N ILE A 136 5.08 -7.83 -4.28
CA ILE A 136 5.34 -7.19 -5.56
C ILE A 136 6.86 -7.13 -5.67
N THR A 137 7.41 -7.90 -6.59
CA THR A 137 8.86 -7.95 -6.81
C THR A 137 9.32 -6.65 -7.46
N HIS A 138 9.59 -5.63 -6.66
CA HIS A 138 10.45 -4.51 -7.06
C HIS A 138 11.93 -4.83 -6.80
N HIS A 139 12.21 -5.71 -5.84
CA HIS A 139 13.56 -6.15 -5.49
C HIS A 139 13.63 -7.69 -5.50
N LYS A 140 14.47 -8.26 -6.38
CA LYS A 140 15.14 -9.51 -6.03
C LYS A 140 16.15 -9.15 -4.92
N ASP A 141 15.84 -9.62 -3.71
CA ASP A 141 16.74 -9.80 -2.57
C ASP A 141 17.54 -8.58 -2.08
N MET A 142 17.00 -7.89 -1.07
CA MET A 142 17.84 -7.16 -0.11
C MET A 142 17.75 -7.83 1.26
N LYS A 143 18.41 -8.99 1.41
CA LYS A 143 18.80 -9.49 2.73
C LYS A 143 19.94 -8.61 3.24
N LYS A 144 19.66 -7.67 4.14
CA LYS A 144 20.71 -7.21 5.07
C LYS A 144 20.89 -8.31 6.11
N SER A 145 21.76 -9.29 5.82
CA SER A 145 22.38 -10.10 6.87
C SER A 145 23.30 -9.16 7.65
N ASN A 146 22.93 -8.78 8.87
CA ASN A 146 23.93 -8.32 9.83
C ASN A 146 24.67 -9.56 10.35
N ASP A 147 25.53 -10.13 9.51
CA ASP A 147 26.61 -10.96 10.01
C ASP A 147 27.61 -10.02 10.70
N LYS A 148 27.41 -9.83 12.00
CA LYS A 148 28.50 -9.38 12.86
C LYS A 148 29.60 -10.42 12.72
N GLN A 149 30.63 -10.07 11.95
CA GLN A 149 31.85 -10.84 11.85
C GLN A 149 32.32 -11.20 13.25
N ASN A 150 32.39 -12.51 13.45
CA ASN A 150 33.00 -13.19 14.58
C ASN A 150 34.41 -12.62 14.77
N ILE A 151 34.63 -11.80 15.80
CA ILE A 151 35.97 -11.36 16.21
C ILE A 151 36.62 -12.56 16.90
N PRO A 152 37.70 -13.16 16.38
CA PRO A 152 38.39 -14.21 17.11
C PRO A 152 39.20 -13.55 18.23
N ASN A 153 38.85 -13.85 19.49
CA ASN A 153 39.72 -13.59 20.63
C ASN A 153 41.05 -14.35 20.41
N ARG A 154 42.15 -13.59 20.37
CA ARG A 154 43.49 -14.06 20.70
C ARG A 154 43.96 -13.29 21.91
#